data_AF-A0A7C3IJR9-F1
#
_entry.id   AF-A0A7C3IJR9-F1
#
_cell.length_a   1.000
_cell.length_b   1.000
_cell.length_c   1.000
_cell.angle_alpha   90.00
_cell.angle_beta   90.00
_cell.angle_gamma   90.00
#
_symmetry.space_group_name_H-M   'P 1'
#
loop_
_entity.id
_entity.type
_entity.pdbx_description
1 polymer ?
#
loop_
_entity_poly.entity_id
_entity_poly.type
_entity_poly.pdbx_seq_one_letter_code
_entity_poly.pdbx_strand_id
1 'polypeptide(L)'
;MKLNDIHKELMELAKSLGISVRKEKGNFRSGFCTVNDKEVIVLNKTATIESLVSVLALCLARYSDKLYIKPVVRDFIDKEIENRAKNSSEKIQIEINQNS
;
A
#
# COMPACT_ATOMS: atom_id res chain seq x y z
N MET A 1 -6.08 -17.39 7.07
CA MET A 1 -5.73 -17.07 5.67
C MET A 1 -4.24 -16.77 5.60
N LYS A 2 -3.52 -17.10 4.52
CA LYS A 2 -2.09 -16.81 4.42
C LYS A 2 -1.86 -15.36 3.93
N LEU A 3 -0.76 -14.73 4.32
CA LEU A 3 -0.40 -13.37 3.87
C LEU A 3 -0.34 -13.24 2.34
N ASN A 4 0.06 -14.29 1.63
CA ASN A 4 0.09 -14.32 0.17
C ASN A 4 -1.29 -14.12 -0.47
N ASP A 5 -2.35 -14.70 0.12
CA ASP A 5 -3.71 -14.53 -0.38
C ASP A 5 -4.19 -13.10 -0.18
N ILE A 6 -3.97 -12.53 1.01
CA ILE A 6 -4.31 -11.13 1.31
C ILE A 6 -3.58 -10.18 0.36
N HIS A 7 -2.28 -10.40 0.15
CA HIS A 7 -1.48 -9.62 -0.78
C HIS A 7 -2.04 -9.66 -2.21
N LYS A 8 -2.48 -10.84 -2.68
CA LYS A 8 -3.10 -10.98 -3.99
C LYS A 8 -4.41 -10.20 -4.07
N GLU A 9 -5.28 -10.32 -3.08
CA GLU A 9 -6.54 -9.57 -3.04
C GLU A 9 -6.32 -8.06 -3.03
N LEU A 10 -5.37 -7.57 -2.23
CA LEU A 10 -5.02 -6.15 -2.21
C LEU A 10 -4.46 -5.68 -3.56
N MET A 11 -3.66 -6.49 -4.26
CA MET A 11 -3.22 -6.16 -5.62
C MET A 11 -4.39 -6.05 -6.60
N GLU A 12 -5.36 -6.97 -6.53
CA GLU A 12 -6.55 -6.93 -7.37
C GLU A 12 -7.39 -5.69 -7.07
N LEU A 13 -7.59 -5.35 -5.80
CA LEU A 13 -8.28 -4.13 -5.37
C LEU A 13 -7.58 -2.86 -5.89
N ALA A 14 -6.25 -2.77 -5.74
CA ALA A 14 -5.46 -1.64 -6.24
C ALA A 14 -5.61 -1.49 -7.76
N LYS A 15 -5.58 -2.60 -8.49
CA LYS A 15 -5.78 -2.60 -9.94
C LYS A 15 -7.20 -2.15 -10.31
N SER A 16 -8.23 -2.59 -9.58
CA SER A 16 -9.61 -2.14 -9.79
C SER A 16 -9.82 -0.64 -9.51
N LEU A 17 -9.02 -0.04 -8.63
CA LEU A 17 -9.02 1.41 -8.41
C LEU A 17 -8.26 2.20 -9.48
N GLY A 18 -7.56 1.53 -10.39
CA GLY A 18 -6.67 2.17 -11.35
C GLY A 18 -5.33 2.59 -10.76
N ILE A 19 -4.98 2.10 -9.56
CA ILE A 19 -3.70 2.38 -8.91
C ILE A 19 -2.61 1.51 -9.55
N SER A 20 -1.55 2.15 -10.02
CA SER A 20 -0.44 1.42 -10.64
C SER A 20 0.53 0.90 -9.58
N VAL A 21 0.69 -0.42 -9.47
CA VAL A 21 1.66 -1.02 -8.55
C VAL A 21 2.97 -1.29 -9.29
N ARG A 22 4.05 -0.60 -8.91
CA ARG A 22 5.40 -0.79 -9.47
C ARG A 22 6.31 -1.44 -8.44
N LYS A 23 7.09 -2.43 -8.88
CA LYS A 23 8.13 -3.05 -8.06
C LYS A 23 9.48 -2.53 -8.52
N GLU A 24 10.11 -1.71 -7.70
CA GLU A 24 11.43 -1.17 -8.00
C GLU A 24 12.48 -1.70 -7.00
N LYS A 25 13.74 -1.72 -7.44
CA LYS A 25 14.89 -1.99 -6.58
C LYS A 25 15.57 -0.66 -6.31
N GLY A 26 15.60 -0.22 -5.06
CA GLY A 26 16.27 1.00 -4.67
C GLY A 26 16.31 1.16 -3.16
N ASN A 27 16.94 2.25 -2.69
CA ASN A 27 17.05 2.57 -1.26
C ASN A 27 15.80 3.32 -0.72
N PHE A 28 14.66 3.17 -1.38
CA PHE A 28 13.40 3.80 -0.97
C PHE A 28 12.55 2.80 -0.18
N ARG A 29 11.72 3.31 0.72
CA ARG A 29 10.75 2.50 1.46
C ARG A 29 9.51 2.30 0.58
N SER A 30 8.92 1.11 0.67
CA SER A 30 7.64 0.83 0.01
C SER A 30 6.59 1.82 0.49
N GLY A 31 5.80 2.39 -0.43
CA GLY A 31 4.81 3.39 -0.07
C GLY A 31 3.93 3.85 -1.21
N PHE A 32 2.99 4.74 -0.86
CA PHE A 32 2.10 5.40 -1.80
C PHE A 32 2.75 6.64 -2.36
N CYS A 33 2.73 6.77 -3.68
CA CYS A 33 3.24 7.94 -4.37
C CYS A 33 2.21 8.43 -5.39
N THR A 34 2.00 9.73 -5.48
CA THR A 34 1.16 10.32 -6.53
C THR A 34 2.10 10.94 -7.57
N VAL A 35 2.10 10.40 -8.79
CA VAL A 35 2.96 10.83 -9.88
C VAL A 35 2.07 11.33 -11.01
N ASN A 36 2.14 12.62 -11.35
CA ASN A 36 1.35 13.24 -12.42
C ASN A 36 -0.17 12.96 -12.27
N ASP A 37 -0.75 13.28 -11.11
CA ASP A 37 -2.15 12.98 -10.75
C ASP A 37 -2.55 11.49 -10.78
N LYS A 38 -1.59 10.60 -11.01
CA LYS A 38 -1.83 9.15 -11.00
C LYS A 38 -1.31 8.56 -9.70
N GLU A 39 -2.16 7.77 -9.08
CA GLU A 39 -1.82 7.03 -7.88
C GLU A 39 -0.96 5.82 -8.23
N VAL A 40 0.24 5.77 -7.66
CA VAL A 40 1.23 4.73 -7.90
C VAL A 40 1.73 4.18 -6.57
N ILE A 41 1.59 2.88 -6.38
CA ILE A 41 2.17 2.17 -5.23
C ILE A 41 3.54 1.66 -5.65
N VAL A 42 4.59 2.14 -5.01
CA VAL A 42 5.94 1.65 -5.24
C VAL A 42 6.29 0.66 -4.15
N LEU A 43 6.60 -0.56 -4.55
CA LEU A 43 6.97 -1.68 -3.69
C LEU A 43 8.46 -1.95 -3.86
N ASN A 44 9.21 -1.92 -2.76
CA ASN A 44 10.61 -2.33 -2.79
C ASN A 44 10.68 -3.85 -2.91
N LYS A 45 11.41 -4.36 -3.90
CA LYS A 45 11.60 -5.81 -4.09
C LYS A 45 12.38 -6.47 -2.94
N THR A 46 13.10 -5.70 -2.13
CA THR A 46 13.81 -6.21 -0.94
C THR A 46 12.91 -6.28 0.30
N ALA A 47 11.72 -5.69 0.27
CA ALA A 47 10.80 -5.69 1.40
C ALA A 47 10.16 -7.06 1.62
N THR A 48 9.86 -7.37 2.88
CA THR A 48 9.11 -8.58 3.26
C THR A 48 7.66 -8.49 2.83
N ILE A 49 7.02 -9.65 2.65
CA ILE A 49 5.61 -9.72 2.26
C ILE A 49 4.74 -8.90 3.21
N GLU A 50 4.98 -9.00 4.53
CA GLU A 50 4.24 -8.25 5.55
C GLU A 50 4.26 -6.75 5.30
N SER A 51 5.43 -6.18 4.99
CA SER A 51 5.56 -4.76 4.66
C SER A 51 4.81 -4.41 3.37
N LEU A 52 4.86 -5.28 2.35
CA LEU A 52 4.11 -5.07 1.11
C LEU A 52 2.59 -5.07 1.35
N VAL A 53 2.09 -6.04 2.12
CA VAL A 53 0.66 -6.18 2.44
C VAL A 53 0.20 -5.00 3.31
N SER A 54 1.02 -4.60 4.28
CA SER A 54 0.79 -3.44 5.16
C SER A 54 0.64 -2.15 4.36
N VAL A 55 1.60 -1.85 3.47
CA VAL A 55 1.56 -0.65 2.62
C VAL A 55 0.32 -0.66 1.74
N LEU A 56 0.04 -1.78 1.07
CA LEU A 56 -1.15 -1.93 0.23
C LEU A 56 -2.44 -1.71 1.03
N ALA A 57 -2.53 -2.31 2.22
CA ALA A 57 -3.68 -2.21 3.10
C ALA A 57 -3.94 -0.75 3.52
N LEU A 58 -2.88 -0.04 3.93
CA LEU A 58 -2.96 1.38 4.32
C LEU A 58 -3.33 2.29 3.14
N CYS A 59 -2.90 1.98 1.92
CA CYS A 59 -3.30 2.73 0.73
C CYS A 59 -4.78 2.51 0.42
N LEU A 60 -5.20 1.25 0.44
CA LEU A 60 -6.57 0.84 0.14
C LEU A 60 -7.57 1.22 1.22
N ALA A 61 -7.12 1.41 2.47
CA ALA A 61 -7.93 1.95 3.57
C ALA A 61 -8.69 3.20 3.16
N ARG A 62 -8.04 4.11 2.43
CA ARG A 62 -8.62 5.38 1.93
C ARG A 62 -9.76 5.17 0.94
N TYR A 63 -9.76 4.02 0.26
CA TYR A 63 -10.71 3.64 -0.78
C TYR A 63 -11.65 2.52 -0.33
N SER A 64 -11.51 2.04 0.90
CA SER A 64 -12.22 0.88 1.45
C SER A 64 -13.74 1.07 1.57
N ASP A 65 -14.18 2.32 1.57
CA ASP A 65 -15.60 2.71 1.59
C ASP A 65 -16.25 2.60 0.20
N LYS A 66 -15.46 2.74 -0.87
CA LYS A 66 -15.94 2.76 -2.26
C LYS A 66 -15.93 1.39 -2.93
N LEU A 67 -15.32 0.38 -2.29
CA LEU A 67 -15.15 -0.96 -2.85
C LEU A 67 -15.66 -2.05 -1.91
N TYR A 68 -16.13 -3.14 -2.49
CA TYR A 68 -16.38 -4.36 -1.75
C TYR A 68 -15.06 -5.04 -1.39
N ILE A 69 -14.70 -5.00 -0.10
CA ILE A 69 -13.52 -5.67 0.45
C ILE A 69 -14.00 -6.83 1.32
N LYS A 70 -13.38 -8.01 1.15
CA LYS A 70 -13.71 -9.17 1.98
C LYS A 70 -13.46 -8.86 3.46
N PRO A 71 -14.29 -9.37 4.39
CA PRO A 71 -14.17 -9.07 5.82
C PRO A 71 -12.79 -9.40 6.39
N VAL A 72 -12.16 -10.48 5.91
CA VAL A 72 -10.80 -10.86 6.30
C VAL A 72 -9.73 -9.84 5.89
N VAL A 73 -9.88 -9.23 4.71
CA VAL A 73 -8.96 -8.19 4.23
C VAL A 73 -9.24 -6.88 4.95
N ARG A 74 -10.52 -6.58 5.23
CA ARG A 74 -10.92 -5.39 6.00
C ARG A 74 -10.38 -5.43 7.43
N ASP A 75 -10.49 -6.56 8.12
CA ASP A 75 -9.90 -6.76 9.46
C ASP A 75 -8.38 -6.52 9.45
N PHE A 76 -7.70 -7.01 8.42
CA PHE A 76 -6.27 -6.77 8.25
C PHE A 76 -5.97 -5.28 8.05
N ILE A 77 -6.72 -4.60 7.17
CA ILE A 77 -6.57 -3.15 6.94
C ILE A 77 -6.77 -2.37 8.23
N ASP A 78 -7.83 -2.67 8.99
CA ASP A 78 -8.17 -1.97 10.23
C ASP A 78 -7.06 -2.10 11.28
N LYS A 79 -6.53 -3.33 11.45
CA LYS A 79 -5.35 -3.59 12.29
C LYS A 79 -4.13 -2.79 11.88
N GLU A 80 -3.87 -2.69 10.57
CA GLU A 80 -2.73 -1.93 10.07
C GLU A 80 -2.90 -0.42 10.26
N ILE A 81 -4.12 0.11 10.12
CA ILE A 81 -4.44 1.51 10.44
C ILE A 81 -4.19 1.78 11.92
N GLU A 82 -4.67 0.91 12.80
CA GLU A 82 -4.49 1.03 14.25
C GLU A 82 -3.00 0.94 14.63
N ASN A 83 -2.27 0.00 14.05
CA ASN A 83 -0.82 -0.12 14.22
C ASN A 83 -0.11 1.17 13.76
N ARG A 84 -0.49 1.76 12.63
CA ARG A 84 0.13 2.99 12.14
C ARG A 84 -0.20 4.21 13.02
N ALA A 85 -1.43 4.32 13.52
CA ALA A 85 -1.82 5.37 14.45
C ALA A 85 -0.99 5.35 15.75
N LYS A 86 -0.60 4.15 16.21
CA LYS A 86 0.30 3.96 17.36
C LYS A 86 1.76 4.34 17.05
N ASN A 87 2.16 4.40 15.76
CA ASN A 87 3.54 4.65 15.29
C ASN A 87 3.74 6.05 14.65
N SER A 88 2.85 7.02 14.92
CA SER A 88 2.69 8.31 14.20
C SER A 88 3.86 9.33 14.21
N SER A 89 5.13 8.91 14.29
CA SER A 89 6.30 9.80 14.17
C SER A 89 7.04 9.78 12.84
N GLU A 90 6.77 8.86 11.90
CA GLU A 90 7.44 8.88 10.58
C GLU A 90 6.48 9.23 9.43
N LYS A 91 6.53 10.52 9.05
CA LYS A 91 6.05 11.02 7.77
C LYS A 91 6.72 10.25 6.64
N ILE A 92 6.00 9.37 5.95
CA ILE A 92 6.41 8.90 4.63
C ILE A 92 5.96 9.97 3.63
N GLN A 93 6.71 11.07 3.57
CA GLN A 93 6.75 11.91 2.38
C GLN A 93 7.75 11.25 1.43
N ILE A 94 7.24 10.57 0.41
CA ILE A 94 8.08 10.21 -0.73
C ILE A 94 8.17 11.48 -1.57
N GLU A 95 9.20 12.30 -1.32
CA GLU A 95 9.65 13.28 -2.31
C GLU A 95 10.14 12.49 -3.52
N ILE A 96 9.27 12.36 -4.51
CA ILE A 96 9.67 12.06 -5.88
C ILE A 96 10.49 13.26 -6.37
N ASN A 97 11.80 13.16 -6.20
CA ASN A 97 12.77 14.11 -6.71
C ASN A 97 12.70 14.06 -8.26
N GLN A 98 11.91 14.94 -8.86
CA GLN A 98 11.94 15.17 -10.29
C GLN A 98 13.24 15.92 -10.61
N ASN A 99 14.28 15.18 -11.02
CA ASN A 99 15.47 15.79 -11.57
C ASN A 99 15.38 15.75 -13.10
N SER A 100 15.18 16.95 -13.65
CA SER A 100 15.42 17.52 -14.99
C SER A 100 15.73 16.62 -16.17
#